data_AF-T0SK56-F1
#
_entry.id   AF-T0SK56-F1
#
_cell.length_a   1.000
_cell.length_b   1.000
_cell.length_c   1.000
_cell.angle_alpha   90.00
_cell.angle_beta   90.00
_cell.angle_gamma   90.00
#
_symmetry.space_group_name_H-M   'P 1'
#
loop_
_entity.id
_entity.type
_entity.pdbx_description
1 polymer ?
#
loop_
_entity_poly.entity_id
_entity_poly.type
_entity_poly.pdbx_seq_one_letter_code
_entity_poly.pdbx_strand_id
1 'polypeptide(L)'
;MTDIKIHRPQIQSAKAKVNNLPGNPVDSRKYIPKEVMDFASSMESQFSELMLKEMQKTSQGSSTNSAEEFYNGMLLQERAKSMTAQSNRGLKDLILDEVYPQYKRTAANFEIYENQKQQFNKQKIQMHEGPTQPSVTKHESANTGVIYE
;
A
#
# COMPACT_ATOMS: atom_id res chain seq x y z
N MET A 1 30.05 10.19 67.26
CA MET A 1 28.90 9.53 66.62
C MET A 1 28.90 9.97 65.16
N THR A 2 29.17 9.05 64.23
CA THR A 2 29.23 9.33 62.78
C THR A 2 27.91 8.98 62.13
N ASP A 3 27.19 9.99 61.64
CA ASP A 3 25.92 9.82 60.91
C ASP A 3 26.16 9.25 59.51
N ILE A 4 25.65 8.05 59.27
CA ILE A 4 25.67 7.39 57.97
C ILE A 4 24.46 7.89 57.17
N LYS A 5 24.68 8.74 56.15
CA LYS A 5 23.63 9.22 55.24
C LYS A 5 23.32 8.17 54.16
N ILE A 6 22.35 7.30 54.44
CA ILE A 6 21.86 6.32 53.46
C ILE A 6 21.00 7.05 52.42
N HIS A 7 21.54 7.22 51.22
CA HIS A 7 20.79 7.76 50.09
C HIS A 7 19.87 6.67 49.53
N ARG A 8 18.57 6.78 49.80
CA ARG A 8 17.54 5.94 49.17
C ARG A 8 17.06 6.64 47.89
N PRO A 9 17.28 6.08 46.69
CA PRO A 9 16.67 6.64 45.49
C PRO A 9 15.15 6.49 45.57
N GLN A 10 14.44 7.61 45.48
CA GLN A 10 12.99 7.65 45.31
C GLN A 10 12.66 7.03 43.95
N ILE A 11 12.18 5.79 43.92
CA ILE A 11 11.63 5.19 42.70
C ILE A 11 10.29 5.89 42.45
N GLN A 12 10.32 6.93 41.63
CA GLN A 12 9.10 7.52 41.07
C GLN A 12 8.48 6.46 40.16
N SER A 13 7.43 5.82 40.65
CA SER A 13 6.66 4.86 39.87
C SER A 13 6.11 5.61 38.66
N ALA A 14 6.58 5.22 37.47
CA ALA A 14 6.01 5.65 36.21
C ALA A 14 4.61 5.05 36.05
N LYS A 15 3.64 5.53 36.85
CA LYS A 15 2.27 5.66 36.36
C LYS A 15 2.28 6.83 35.39
N ALA A 16 2.96 6.61 34.26
CA ALA A 16 2.85 7.44 33.09
C ALA A 16 1.36 7.57 32.82
N LYS A 17 0.88 8.81 32.90
CA LYS A 17 -0.47 9.18 32.55
C LYS A 17 -0.84 8.48 31.25
N VAL A 18 -1.72 7.49 31.32
CA VAL A 18 -2.45 7.00 30.14
C VAL A 18 -3.35 8.17 29.78
N ASN A 19 -2.78 9.08 29.01
CA ASN A 19 -3.45 10.20 28.39
C ASN A 19 -4.42 9.59 27.36
N ASN A 20 -5.55 9.09 27.82
CA ASN A 20 -6.76 8.98 27.00
C ASN A 20 -7.20 10.42 26.70
N LEU A 21 -6.46 11.11 25.82
CA LEU A 21 -6.97 12.33 25.23
C LEU A 21 -8.17 11.90 24.38
N PRO A 22 -9.37 12.49 24.59
CA PRO A 22 -10.45 12.41 23.62
C PRO A 22 -10.04 13.31 22.44
N GLY A 23 -9.00 12.88 21.72
CA GLY A 23 -8.54 13.51 20.51
C GLY A 23 -9.57 13.19 19.44
N ASN A 24 -10.22 14.25 18.95
CA ASN A 24 -10.80 14.34 17.61
C ASN A 24 -10.12 13.29 16.71
N PRO A 25 -10.84 12.36 16.04
CA PRO A 25 -10.21 11.28 15.29
C PRO A 25 -9.32 11.90 14.22
N VAL A 26 -8.06 12.13 14.58
CA VAL A 26 -7.04 12.66 13.69
C VAL A 26 -7.00 11.62 12.61
N ASP A 27 -7.38 12.02 11.40
CA ASP A 27 -7.49 11.12 10.26
C ASP A 27 -6.20 10.30 10.13
N SER A 28 -6.21 9.12 10.74
CA SER A 28 -5.04 8.27 10.92
C SER A 28 -4.71 7.58 9.61
N ARG A 29 -5.60 7.69 8.62
CA ARG A 29 -5.43 7.20 7.25
C ARG A 29 -4.30 7.91 6.53
N LYS A 30 -3.97 9.15 6.91
CA LYS A 30 -2.83 9.89 6.32
C LYS A 30 -1.47 9.27 6.62
N TYR A 31 -1.40 8.41 7.64
CA TYR A 31 -0.17 7.68 8.03
C TYR A 31 -0.17 6.23 7.53
N ILE A 32 -1.11 5.87 6.65
CA ILE A 32 -1.12 4.56 6.01
C ILE A 32 -0.30 4.67 4.72
N PRO A 33 0.73 3.82 4.52
CA PRO A 33 1.43 3.74 3.25
C PRO A 33 0.50 3.48 2.07
N LYS A 34 0.79 4.10 0.93
CA LYS A 34 -0.06 4.00 -0.26
C LYS A 34 -0.22 2.55 -0.73
N GLU A 35 0.85 1.77 -0.67
CA GLU A 35 0.87 0.36 -1.06
C GLU A 35 -0.11 -0.48 -0.24
N VAL A 36 -0.24 -0.17 1.05
CA VAL A 36 -1.18 -0.84 1.96
C VAL A 36 -2.61 -0.43 1.64
N MET A 37 -2.83 0.84 1.33
CA MET A 37 -4.14 1.34 0.90
C MET A 37 -4.59 0.72 -0.44
N ASP A 38 -3.68 0.62 -1.40
CA ASP A 38 -3.93 0.03 -2.71
C ASP A 38 -4.20 -1.49 -2.56
N PHE A 39 -3.44 -2.17 -1.70
CA PHE A 39 -3.67 -3.58 -1.37
C PHE A 39 -5.07 -3.80 -0.79
N ALA A 40 -5.46 -3.04 0.25
CA ALA A 40 -6.77 -3.17 0.86
C ALA A 40 -7.90 -2.88 -0.14
N SER A 41 -7.71 -1.89 -1.02
CA SER A 41 -8.67 -1.56 -2.10
C SER A 41 -8.80 -2.71 -3.12
N SER A 42 -7.69 -3.36 -3.47
CA SER A 42 -7.70 -4.51 -4.39
C SER A 42 -8.40 -5.74 -3.78
N MET A 43 -8.22 -5.98 -2.48
CA MET A 43 -8.89 -7.06 -1.76
C MET A 43 -10.39 -6.82 -1.68
N GLU A 44 -10.81 -5.57 -1.41
CA GLU A 44 -12.22 -5.19 -1.43
C GLU A 44 -12.84 -5.37 -2.81
N SER A 45 -12.10 -5.07 -3.89
CA SER A 45 -12.56 -5.31 -5.26
C SER A 45 -12.80 -6.79 -5.54
N GLN A 46 -11.85 -7.65 -5.18
CA GLN A 46 -11.97 -9.10 -5.35
C GLN A 46 -13.13 -9.68 -4.54
N PHE A 47 -13.29 -9.21 -3.31
CA PHE A 47 -14.41 -9.62 -2.47
C PHE A 47 -15.75 -9.18 -3.07
N SER A 48 -15.85 -7.93 -3.53
CA SER A 48 -17.05 -7.40 -4.16
C SER A 48 -17.40 -8.15 -5.45
N GLU A 49 -16.39 -8.47 -6.26
CA GLU A 49 -16.56 -9.29 -7.46
C GLU A 49 -17.10 -10.68 -7.10
N LEU A 50 -16.52 -11.34 -6.09
CA LEU A 50 -17.00 -12.64 -5.62
C LEU A 50 -18.45 -12.57 -5.14
N MET A 51 -18.77 -11.57 -4.32
CA MET A 51 -20.14 -11.37 -3.80
C MET A 51 -21.13 -11.18 -4.94
N LEU A 52 -20.82 -10.31 -5.92
CA LEU A 52 -21.70 -10.08 -7.06
C LEU A 52 -21.81 -11.32 -7.96
N LYS A 53 -20.73 -12.09 -8.10
CA LYS A 53 -20.74 -13.37 -8.83
C LYS A 53 -21.66 -14.40 -8.18
N GLU A 54 -21.61 -14.54 -6.85
CA GLU A 54 -22.52 -15.42 -6.11
C GLU A 54 -23.98 -14.91 -6.16
N MET A 55 -24.19 -13.59 -6.09
CA MET A 55 -25.52 -12.99 -6.29
C MET A 55 -26.07 -13.27 -7.70
N GLN A 56 -25.24 -13.19 -8.74
CA GLN A 56 -25.66 -13.53 -10.10
C GLN A 56 -25.99 -15.01 -10.25
N LYS A 57 -25.18 -15.91 -9.69
CA LYS A 57 -25.45 -17.36 -9.70
C LYS A 57 -26.78 -17.72 -9.03
N THR A 58 -27.17 -16.99 -8.00
CA THR A 58 -28.43 -17.22 -7.27
C THR A 58 -29.64 -16.56 -7.95
N SER A 59 -29.44 -15.47 -8.70
CA SER A 59 -30.51 -14.70 -9.36
C SER A 59 -30.78 -15.09 -10.81
N GLN A 60 -29.77 -15.49 -11.57
CA GLN A 60 -29.86 -15.84 -12.99
C GLN A 60 -29.34 -17.27 -13.13
N GLY A 61 -30.23 -18.20 -13.46
CA GLY A 61 -29.83 -19.55 -13.85
C GLY A 61 -28.75 -19.49 -14.94
N SER A 62 -27.85 -20.48 -14.94
CA SER A 62 -26.64 -20.53 -15.77
C SER A 62 -26.90 -20.05 -17.21
N SER A 63 -26.28 -18.94 -17.60
CA SER A 63 -26.30 -18.46 -18.99
C SER A 63 -25.62 -19.49 -19.89
N THR A 64 -26.24 -19.83 -21.02
CA THR A 64 -25.75 -20.90 -21.91
C THR A 64 -24.85 -20.38 -23.05
N ASN A 65 -24.65 -19.07 -23.16
CA ASN A 65 -23.95 -18.42 -24.27
C ASN A 65 -22.67 -17.70 -23.80
N SER A 66 -21.53 -18.03 -24.42
CA SER A 66 -20.22 -17.48 -24.06
C SER A 66 -20.08 -15.98 -24.27
N ALA A 67 -20.79 -15.42 -25.26
CA ALA A 67 -20.81 -13.97 -25.49
C ALA A 67 -21.53 -13.24 -24.34
N GLU A 68 -22.59 -13.84 -23.80
CA GLU A 68 -23.36 -13.28 -22.69
C GLU A 68 -22.55 -13.33 -21.39
N GLU A 69 -21.84 -14.44 -21.15
CA GLU A 69 -20.89 -14.57 -20.02
C GLU A 69 -19.79 -13.50 -20.06
N PHE A 70 -19.23 -13.23 -21.23
CA PHE A 70 -18.19 -12.21 -21.40
C PHE A 70 -18.72 -10.80 -21.07
N TYR A 71 -19.87 -10.42 -21.64
CA TYR A 71 -20.49 -9.13 -21.37
C TYR A 71 -20.88 -8.99 -19.89
N ASN A 72 -21.45 -10.04 -19.30
CA ASN A 72 -21.80 -10.06 -17.89
C ASN A 72 -20.58 -9.93 -16.99
N GLY A 73 -19.46 -10.59 -17.34
CA GLY A 73 -18.19 -10.45 -16.62
C GLY A 73 -17.64 -9.03 -16.65
N MET A 74 -17.66 -8.37 -17.82
CA MET A 74 -17.23 -6.98 -17.94
C MET A 74 -18.11 -6.03 -17.12
N LEU A 75 -19.44 -6.18 -17.22
CA LEU A 75 -20.40 -5.41 -16.42
C LEU A 75 -20.21 -5.63 -14.92
N LEU A 76 -19.96 -6.88 -14.53
CA LEU A 76 -19.71 -7.26 -13.14
C LEU A 76 -18.48 -6.55 -12.59
N GLN A 77 -17.39 -6.57 -13.35
CA GLN A 77 -16.12 -5.96 -12.96
C GLN A 77 -16.25 -4.45 -12.79
N GLU A 78 -16.90 -3.76 -13.73
CA GLU A 78 -17.15 -2.32 -13.63
C GLU A 78 -18.08 -1.98 -12.46
N ARG A 79 -19.10 -2.82 -12.22
CA ARG A 79 -20.00 -2.65 -11.07
C ARG A 79 -19.26 -2.85 -9.75
N ALA A 80 -18.43 -3.88 -9.63
CA ALA A 80 -17.60 -4.15 -8.45
C ALA A 80 -16.67 -2.96 -8.17
N LYS A 81 -15.99 -2.46 -9.21
CA LYS A 81 -15.10 -1.30 -9.11
C LYS A 81 -15.84 -0.02 -8.72
N SER A 82 -17.04 0.21 -9.25
CA SER A 82 -17.87 1.35 -8.86
C SER A 82 -18.32 1.26 -7.40
N MET A 83 -18.68 0.05 -6.94
CA MET A 83 -19.06 -0.19 -5.54
C MET A 83 -17.89 0.06 -4.58
N THR A 84 -16.67 -0.37 -4.90
CA THR A 84 -15.50 -0.11 -4.06
C THR A 84 -15.10 1.37 -4.05
N ALA A 85 -15.25 2.07 -5.17
CA ALA A 85 -14.97 3.51 -5.24
C ALA A 85 -15.96 4.35 -4.41
N GLN A 86 -17.24 3.95 -4.36
CA GLN A 86 -18.27 4.67 -3.60
C GLN A 86 -18.37 4.22 -2.14
N SER A 87 -18.12 2.94 -1.85
CA SER A 87 -18.24 2.35 -0.51
C SER A 87 -16.98 2.63 0.32
N ASN A 88 -16.74 3.91 0.59
CA ASN A 88 -15.47 4.40 1.11
C ASN A 88 -15.19 4.03 2.59
N ARG A 89 -15.97 3.11 3.21
CA ARG A 89 -16.00 2.92 4.67
C ARG A 89 -16.26 1.51 5.19
N GLY A 90 -16.46 0.51 4.33
CA GLY A 90 -16.93 -0.81 4.77
C GLY A 90 -15.80 -1.82 4.96
N LEU A 91 -15.54 -2.57 3.89
CA LEU A 91 -14.66 -3.72 3.94
C LEU A 91 -13.19 -3.30 3.89
N LYS A 92 -12.87 -2.25 3.12
CA LYS A 92 -11.51 -1.69 3.09
C LYS A 92 -11.00 -1.30 4.47
N ASP A 93 -11.83 -0.67 5.30
CA ASP A 93 -11.41 -0.26 6.65
C ASP A 93 -11.12 -1.47 7.55
N LEU A 94 -11.92 -2.54 7.45
CA LEU A 94 -11.70 -3.78 8.19
C LEU A 94 -10.40 -4.46 7.74
N ILE A 95 -10.15 -4.53 6.42
CA ILE A 95 -8.90 -5.06 5.88
C ILE A 95 -7.70 -4.21 6.32
N LEU A 96 -7.85 -2.88 6.32
CA LEU A 96 -6.81 -1.96 6.80
C LEU A 96 -6.54 -2.12 8.29
N ASP A 97 -7.55 -2.38 9.10
CA ASP A 97 -7.38 -2.60 10.54
C ASP A 97 -6.64 -3.92 10.82
N GLU A 98 -6.83 -4.95 10.00
CA GLU A 98 -6.12 -6.23 10.11
C GLU A 98 -4.66 -6.12 9.63
N VAL A 99 -4.46 -5.55 8.43
CA VAL A 99 -3.13 -5.49 7.80
C VAL A 99 -2.27 -4.38 8.40
N TYR A 100 -2.89 -3.26 8.78
CA TYR A 100 -2.21 -2.07 9.31
C TYR A 100 -3.01 -1.40 10.44
N PRO A 101 -2.98 -1.99 11.64
CA PRO A 101 -3.82 -1.60 12.76
C PRO A 101 -3.54 -0.18 13.27
N GLN A 102 -4.50 0.39 13.99
CA GLN A 102 -4.48 1.80 14.40
C GLN A 102 -3.22 2.23 15.18
N TYR A 103 -2.66 1.37 16.02
CA TYR A 103 -1.44 1.67 16.77
C TYR A 103 -0.20 1.85 15.87
N LYS A 104 -0.24 1.33 14.63
CA LYS A 104 0.83 1.52 13.65
C LYS A 104 0.68 2.84 12.88
N ARG A 105 -0.52 3.45 12.84
CA ARG A 105 -0.87 4.66 12.09
C ARG A 105 -0.35 5.93 12.77
N THR A 106 0.96 6.01 12.94
CA THR A 106 1.64 7.15 13.55
C THR A 106 2.65 7.76 12.58
N ALA A 107 2.94 9.05 12.74
CA ALA A 107 3.91 9.76 11.91
C ALA A 107 5.29 9.08 11.94
N ALA A 108 5.76 8.67 13.12
CA ALA A 108 7.04 8.01 13.28
C ALA A 108 7.15 6.71 12.47
N ASN A 109 6.12 5.87 12.50
CA ASN A 109 6.12 4.61 11.75
C ASN A 109 6.05 4.84 10.23
N PHE A 110 5.30 5.86 9.81
CA PHE A 110 5.21 6.25 8.40
C PHE A 110 6.57 6.75 7.88
N GLU A 111 7.27 7.58 8.63
CA GLU A 111 8.62 8.05 8.29
C GLU A 111 9.63 6.90 8.23
N ILE A 112 9.57 5.94 9.16
CA ILE A 112 10.42 4.74 9.13
C ILE A 112 10.17 3.94 7.84
N TYR A 113 8.91 3.75 7.45
CA TYR A 113 8.54 3.05 6.22
C TYR A 113 9.10 3.74 4.97
N GLU A 114 8.91 5.05 4.86
CA GLU A 114 9.41 5.84 3.73
C GLU A 114 10.95 5.80 3.63
N ASN A 115 11.64 5.94 4.77
CA ASN A 115 13.10 5.87 4.82
C ASN A 115 13.61 4.47 4.41
N GLN A 116 12.95 3.41 4.87
CA GLN A 116 13.31 2.05 4.50
C GLN A 116 13.15 1.82 2.98
N LYS A 117 12.04 2.26 2.38
CA LYS A 117 11.80 2.17 0.94
C LYS A 117 12.88 2.88 0.12
N GLN A 118 13.33 4.05 0.57
CA GLN A 118 14.40 4.80 -0.09
C GLN A 118 15.76 4.10 -0.02
N GLN A 119 16.05 3.36 1.05
CA GLN A 119 17.32 2.63 1.18
C GLN A 119 17.41 1.48 0.17
N PHE A 120 16.32 0.74 -0.04
CA PHE A 120 16.29 -0.31 -1.06
C PHE A 120 16.45 0.22 -2.48
N ASN A 121 15.85 1.39 -2.80
CA ASN A 121 16.02 2.02 -4.12
C ASN A 121 17.45 2.52 -4.39
N LYS A 122 18.22 2.83 -3.34
CA LYS A 122 19.61 3.30 -3.46
C LYS A 122 20.60 2.15 -3.65
N GLN A 123 20.25 0.93 -3.24
CA GLN A 123 21.04 -0.28 -3.52
C GLN A 123 20.81 -0.74 -4.96
N LYS A 124 21.21 0.08 -5.94
CA LYS A 124 21.40 -0.41 -7.30
C LYS A 124 22.56 -1.40 -7.26
N ILE A 125 22.26 -2.69 -7.36
CA ILE A 125 23.27 -3.72 -7.59
C ILE A 125 23.96 -3.35 -8.90
N GLN A 126 25.17 -2.82 -8.80
CA GLN A 126 26.03 -2.63 -9.97
C GLN A 126 26.45 -4.02 -10.41
N MET A 127 25.71 -4.59 -11.35
CA MET A 127 26.15 -5.78 -12.06
C MET A 127 27.40 -5.36 -12.84
N HIS A 128 28.56 -5.67 -12.27
CA HIS A 128 29.80 -5.57 -13.01
C HIS A 128 29.70 -6.63 -14.10
N GLU A 129 29.57 -6.18 -15.34
CA GLU A 129 29.67 -7.05 -16.50
C GLU A 129 31.01 -7.78 -16.39
N GLY A 130 30.96 -9.12 -16.35
CA GLY A 130 32.16 -9.96 -16.37
C GLY A 130 32.98 -9.71 -17.65
N PRO A 131 34.22 -10.23 -17.74
CA PRO A 131 35.25 -9.77 -18.69
C PRO A 131 35.03 -10.11 -20.18
N THR A 132 33.79 -10.28 -20.63
CA THR A 132 33.47 -10.62 -22.01
C THR A 132 32.43 -9.68 -22.58
N GLN A 133 32.88 -8.50 -23.04
CA GLN A 133 32.42 -7.93 -24.30
C GLN A 133 33.33 -6.76 -24.74
N PRO A 134 33.94 -6.81 -25.94
CA PRO A 134 34.67 -5.68 -26.49
C PRO A 134 33.67 -4.58 -26.89
N SER A 135 33.96 -3.36 -26.47
CA SER A 135 33.21 -2.15 -26.80
C SER A 135 33.23 -1.91 -28.31
N VAL A 136 32.09 -2.12 -28.97
CA VAL A 136 31.92 -1.74 -30.37
C VAL A 136 31.65 -0.23 -30.41
N THR A 137 32.69 0.56 -30.67
CA THR A 137 32.55 1.98 -30.96
C THR A 137 31.82 2.13 -32.30
N LYS A 138 30.52 2.47 -32.27
CA LYS A 138 29.77 2.83 -33.47
C LYS A 138 30.32 4.16 -34.00
N HIS A 139 30.97 4.12 -35.16
CA HIS A 139 31.26 5.33 -35.92
C HIS A 139 29.95 5.94 -36.43
N GLU A 140 29.68 7.17 -36.01
CA GLU A 140 28.63 8.05 -36.51
C GLU A 140 28.91 8.38 -37.99
N SER A 141 28.08 7.89 -38.90
CA SER A 141 28.03 8.39 -40.27
C SER A 141 27.26 9.70 -40.29
N ALA A 142 27.97 10.79 -40.57
CA ALA A 142 27.41 12.13 -40.74
C ALA A 142 26.36 12.13 -41.87
N ASN A 143 25.11 12.38 -41.51
CA ASN A 143 24.03 12.60 -42.47
C ASN A 143 24.12 14.06 -42.96
N THR A 144 24.58 14.24 -44.19
CA THR A 144 24.58 15.55 -44.86
C THR A 144 23.14 15.90 -45.26
N GLY A 145 22.61 16.96 -44.64
CA GLY A 145 21.26 17.45 -44.92
C GLY A 145 21.15 17.97 -46.35
N VAL A 146 20.16 17.46 -47.09
CA VAL A 146 19.71 18.03 -48.36
C VAL A 146 18.61 19.04 -48.06
N ILE A 147 18.87 20.31 -48.38
CA ILE A 147 17.90 21.40 -48.39
C ILE A 147 17.22 21.37 -49.77
N TYR A 148 15.89 21.39 -49.81
CA TYR A 148 15.13 21.58 -51.05
C TYR A 148 14.83 23.08 -51.21
N GLU A 149 15.28 23.68 -52.32
CA GLU A 149 14.67 24.88 -52.93
C GLU A 149 13.77 24.45 -54.10
#